data_AF-A0A0F9RAC7-F1
#
_entry.id   AF-A0A0F9RAC7-F1
#
_cell.length_a   1.000
_cell.length_b   1.000
_cell.length_c   1.000
_cell.angle_alpha   90.00
_cell.angle_beta   90.00
_cell.angle_gamma   90.00
#
_symmetry.space_group_name_H-M   'P 1'
#
loop_
_entity.id
_entity.type
_entity.pdbx_description
1 polymer ?
#
loop_
_entity_poly.entity_id
_entity_poly.type
_entity_poly.pdbx_seq_one_letter_code
_entity_poly.pdbx_strand_id
1 'polypeptide(L)'
;MAISFVVAITLSMIPFIAIVSIIVFLIHAKYNIISGILLFTIIAFVGFMIYPQLFVIWYGDIYYTIGGISALILTFKNLKPDQLPIKTGLKVGIIGAGISSFLISIYQWFFYTILNSFDIIILGINFAYFTPFALILGSIIGYIYGYIKKKQEEDGEQELSLIDM
;
A
#
# COMPACT_ATOMS: atom_id res chain seq x y z
N MET A 1 -14.21 29.36 12.27
CA MET A 1 -14.50 28.04 11.69
C MET A 1 -13.36 27.51 10.80
N ALA A 2 -12.72 28.34 9.96
CA ALA A 2 -11.58 27.92 9.12
C ALA A 2 -10.27 27.67 9.89
N ILE A 3 -9.94 28.49 10.90
CA ILE A 3 -8.69 28.37 11.68
C ILE A 3 -8.66 27.09 12.52
N SER A 4 -9.79 26.73 13.13
CA SER A 4 -9.97 25.47 13.87
C SER A 4 -9.79 24.23 12.99
N PHE A 5 -10.11 24.33 11.70
CA PHE A 5 -9.93 23.25 10.73
C PHE A 5 -8.45 23.06 10.33
N VAL A 6 -7.73 24.16 10.07
CA VAL A 6 -6.29 24.13 9.73
C VAL A 6 -5.42 23.67 10.91
N VAL A 7 -5.80 24.03 12.13
CA VAL A 7 -5.13 23.58 13.36
C VAL A 7 -5.40 22.09 13.63
N ALA A 8 -6.61 21.60 13.37
CA ALA A 8 -6.91 20.16 13.44
C ALA A 8 -6.12 19.36 12.38
N ILE A 9 -5.96 19.91 11.17
CA ILE A 9 -5.12 19.33 10.11
C ILE A 9 -3.68 19.20 10.60
N THR A 10 -3.05 20.29 11.07
CA THR A 10 -1.64 20.27 11.48
C THR A 10 -1.37 19.38 12.70
N LEU A 11 -2.28 19.33 13.68
CA LEU A 11 -2.16 18.42 14.84
C LEU A 11 -2.36 16.95 14.48
N SER A 12 -3.17 16.61 13.47
CA SER A 12 -3.37 15.24 13.01
C SER A 12 -2.19 14.68 12.20
N MET A 13 -1.33 15.53 11.61
CA MET A 13 -0.14 15.11 10.86
C MET A 13 1.00 14.62 11.76
N ILE A 14 1.07 15.10 13.01
CA ILE A 14 2.15 14.79 13.97
C ILE A 14 2.20 13.29 14.33
N PRO A 15 1.09 12.63 14.72
CA PRO A 15 1.10 11.20 14.97
C PRO A 15 1.28 10.36 13.70
N PHE A 16 0.85 10.85 12.52
CA PHE A 16 1.03 10.17 11.24
C PHE A 16 2.52 10.08 10.85
N ILE A 17 3.25 11.20 10.89
CA ILE A 17 4.69 11.22 10.62
C ILE A 17 5.41 10.36 11.66
N ALA A 18 5.01 10.40 12.93
CA ALA A 18 5.62 9.60 13.99
C ALA A 18 5.39 8.10 13.78
N ILE A 19 4.19 7.64 13.44
CA ILE A 19 3.88 6.21 13.24
C ILE A 19 4.55 5.68 11.98
N VAL A 20 4.50 6.42 10.87
CA VAL A 20 5.23 6.05 9.64
C VAL A 20 6.72 6.02 9.91
N SER A 21 7.26 7.01 10.63
CA SER A 21 8.69 7.03 11.01
C SER A 21 9.08 5.89 11.95
N ILE A 22 8.22 5.50 12.91
CA ILE A 22 8.46 4.38 13.84
C ILE A 22 8.37 3.05 13.10
N ILE A 23 7.40 2.86 12.19
CA ILE A 23 7.29 1.65 11.37
C ILE A 23 8.48 1.55 10.41
N VAL A 24 8.88 2.67 9.79
CA VAL A 24 10.07 2.78 8.93
C VAL A 24 11.35 2.49 9.72
N PHE A 25 11.45 3.00 10.95
CA PHE A 25 12.59 2.77 11.85
C PHE A 25 12.66 1.31 12.34
N LEU A 26 11.53 0.68 12.64
CA LEU A 26 11.45 -0.73 13.06
C LEU A 26 11.72 -1.73 11.92
N ILE A 27 11.54 -1.33 10.66
CA ILE A 27 11.71 -2.19 9.46
C ILE A 27 13.12 -2.07 8.83
N HIS A 28 13.95 -1.14 9.33
CA HIS A 28 15.31 -0.84 8.86
C HIS A 28 16.27 -2.05 8.81
N ALA A 29 15.93 -3.19 9.42
CA ALA A 29 16.89 -4.24 9.73
C ALA A 29 17.26 -5.24 8.61
N LYS A 30 16.62 -5.28 7.42
CA LYS A 30 17.11 -6.22 6.36
C LYS A 30 16.64 -6.06 4.91
N TYR A 31 15.62 -5.25 4.61
CA TYR A 31 15.10 -5.14 3.25
C TYR A 31 14.80 -3.70 2.87
N ASN A 32 15.01 -3.37 1.59
CA ASN A 32 14.67 -2.10 0.93
C ASN A 32 13.14 -1.90 0.81
N ILE A 33 12.40 -2.24 1.89
CA ILE A 33 10.95 -2.10 2.04
C ILE A 33 10.59 -0.62 2.26
N ILE A 34 11.50 0.17 2.82
CA ILE A 34 11.33 1.61 3.08
C ILE A 34 11.04 2.39 1.79
N SER A 35 11.75 2.09 0.69
CA SER A 35 11.49 2.74 -0.60
C SER A 35 10.09 2.43 -1.14
N GLY A 36 9.50 1.31 -0.74
CA GLY A 36 8.22 0.84 -1.21
C GLY A 36 7.09 1.44 -0.43
N ILE A 37 7.29 1.61 0.87
CA ILE A 37 6.41 2.41 1.71
C ILE A 37 6.40 3.85 1.21
N LEU A 38 7.57 4.44 0.95
CA LEU A 38 7.70 5.79 0.39
C LEU A 38 6.97 5.92 -0.96
N LEU A 39 7.20 4.98 -1.88
CA LEU A 39 6.57 4.97 -3.19
C LEU A 39 5.05 4.77 -3.09
N PHE A 40 4.58 3.89 -2.20
CA PHE A 40 3.16 3.70 -1.91
C PHE A 40 2.52 5.00 -1.40
N THR A 41 3.20 5.68 -0.49
CA THR A 41 2.74 6.93 0.11
C THR A 41 2.67 8.06 -0.91
N ILE A 42 3.66 8.17 -1.80
CA ILE A 42 3.68 9.16 -2.89
C ILE A 42 2.57 8.90 -3.89
N ILE A 43 2.36 7.65 -4.32
CA ILE A 43 1.31 7.33 -5.30
C ILE A 43 -0.09 7.53 -4.70
N ALA A 44 -0.30 7.14 -3.44
CA ALA A 44 -1.56 7.42 -2.74
C ALA A 44 -1.84 8.93 -2.64
N PHE A 45 -0.80 9.72 -2.31
CA PHE A 45 -0.89 11.18 -2.28
C PHE A 45 -1.21 11.81 -3.64
N VAL A 46 -0.62 11.31 -4.74
CA VAL A 46 -0.96 11.78 -6.09
C VAL A 46 -2.40 11.40 -6.47
N GLY A 47 -2.86 10.20 -6.10
CA GLY A 47 -4.25 9.78 -6.29
C GLY A 47 -5.24 10.72 -5.60
N PHE A 48 -4.89 11.20 -4.41
CA PHE A 48 -5.67 12.20 -3.66
C PHE A 48 -5.79 13.54 -4.39
N MET A 49 -4.72 14.03 -5.02
CA MET A 49 -4.75 15.31 -5.77
C MET A 49 -5.71 15.30 -6.96
N ILE A 50 -6.00 14.12 -7.51
CA ILE A 50 -6.89 13.95 -8.68
C ILE A 50 -8.36 13.81 -8.22
N TYR A 51 -8.62 13.26 -7.03
CA TYR A 51 -9.97 13.03 -6.49
C TYR A 51 -10.15 13.61 -5.07
N PRO A 52 -10.38 14.93 -4.93
CA PRO A 52 -10.44 15.62 -3.64
C PRO A 52 -11.73 15.37 -2.83
N GLN A 53 -12.75 14.74 -3.40
CA GLN A 53 -13.98 14.35 -2.66
C GLN A 53 -13.73 13.26 -1.61
N LEU A 54 -12.52 12.69 -1.58
CA LEU A 54 -12.07 11.66 -0.66
C LEU A 54 -11.63 12.24 0.70
N PHE A 55 -12.30 13.26 1.25
CA PHE A 55 -11.89 13.91 2.51
C PHE A 55 -12.03 13.00 3.76
N VAL A 56 -12.78 11.89 3.66
CA VAL A 56 -12.90 10.85 4.70
C VAL A 56 -11.79 9.77 4.56
N ILE A 57 -10.92 9.88 3.55
CA ILE A 57 -9.94 8.86 3.12
C ILE A 57 -8.51 9.18 3.55
N TRP A 58 -8.31 10.16 4.44
CA TRP A 58 -7.01 10.34 5.12
C TRP A 58 -6.55 9.07 5.87
N TYR A 59 -7.49 8.23 6.35
CA TYR A 59 -7.17 6.90 6.88
C TYR A 59 -7.08 5.82 5.79
N GLY A 60 -7.61 6.05 4.59
CA GLY A 60 -7.57 5.10 3.48
C GLY A 60 -6.15 4.73 3.07
N ASP A 61 -5.25 5.71 3.06
CA ASP A 61 -3.84 5.52 2.71
C ASP A 61 -3.14 4.51 3.62
N ILE A 62 -3.52 4.46 4.91
CA ILE A 62 -2.97 3.48 5.85
C ILE A 62 -3.41 2.06 5.46
N TYR A 63 -4.65 1.88 5.03
CA TYR A 63 -5.19 0.58 4.65
C TYR A 63 -4.62 0.10 3.31
N TYR A 64 -4.42 1.02 2.37
CA TYR A 64 -3.72 0.71 1.13
C TYR A 64 -2.25 0.33 1.40
N THR A 65 -1.57 1.09 2.26
CA THR A 65 -0.17 0.82 2.63
C THR A 65 -0.02 -0.51 3.36
N ILE A 66 -0.86 -0.79 4.38
CA ILE A 66 -0.84 -2.05 5.14
C ILE A 66 -1.10 -3.24 4.22
N GLY A 67 -2.13 -3.16 3.37
CA GLY A 67 -2.42 -4.26 2.44
C GLY A 67 -1.35 -4.44 1.37
N GLY A 68 -0.80 -3.35 0.83
CA GLY A 68 0.32 -3.38 -0.11
C GLY A 68 1.58 -4.01 0.46
N ILE A 69 2.02 -3.58 1.66
CA ILE A 69 3.18 -4.15 2.36
C ILE A 69 2.93 -5.64 2.66
N SER A 70 1.76 -5.98 3.18
CA SER A 70 1.41 -7.37 3.49
C SER A 70 1.46 -8.24 2.25
N ALA A 71 0.93 -7.75 1.12
CA ALA A 71 0.98 -8.44 -0.17
C ALA A 71 2.38 -8.59 -0.72
N LEU A 72 3.23 -7.56 -0.61
CA LEU A 72 4.65 -7.64 -0.99
C LEU A 72 5.38 -8.69 -0.16
N ILE A 73 5.22 -8.68 1.17
CA ILE A 73 5.85 -9.65 2.06
C ILE A 73 5.40 -11.08 1.71
N LEU A 74 4.09 -11.31 1.56
CA LEU A 74 3.53 -12.62 1.23
C LEU A 74 3.98 -13.11 -0.15
N THR A 75 4.03 -12.21 -1.13
CA THR A 75 4.43 -12.56 -2.50
C THR A 75 5.94 -12.84 -2.56
N PHE A 76 6.76 -12.04 -1.88
CA PHE A 76 8.21 -12.21 -1.91
C PHE A 76 8.71 -13.42 -1.12
N LYS A 77 8.02 -13.81 -0.04
CA LYS A 77 8.29 -15.05 0.67
C LYS A 77 8.14 -16.30 -0.21
N ASN A 78 7.32 -16.22 -1.26
CA ASN A 78 7.00 -17.33 -2.16
C ASN A 78 7.45 -17.06 -3.61
N LEU A 79 8.37 -16.10 -3.81
CA LEU A 79 8.82 -15.74 -5.15
C LEU A 79 9.81 -16.79 -5.66
N LYS A 80 9.54 -17.31 -6.86
CA LYS A 80 10.48 -18.15 -7.61
C LYS A 80 11.47 -17.26 -8.37
N PRO A 81 12.75 -17.68 -8.52
CA PRO A 81 13.79 -16.88 -9.19
C PRO A 81 13.41 -16.50 -10.63
N ASP A 82 12.84 -17.42 -11.42
CA ASP A 82 12.45 -17.13 -12.81
C ASP A 82 11.08 -16.46 -12.97
N GLN A 83 10.48 -15.93 -11.91
CA GLN A 83 9.13 -15.39 -12.00
C GLN A 83 9.11 -14.02 -12.69
N LEU A 84 8.38 -13.93 -13.81
CA LEU A 84 8.19 -12.68 -14.54
C LEU A 84 7.67 -11.54 -13.64
N PRO A 85 8.25 -10.31 -13.72
CA PRO A 85 7.82 -9.17 -12.91
C PRO A 85 6.33 -8.85 -13.03
N ILE A 86 5.73 -9.03 -14.22
CA ILE A 86 4.28 -8.86 -14.43
C ILE A 86 3.45 -9.81 -13.57
N LYS A 87 3.87 -11.08 -13.45
CA LYS A 87 3.16 -12.08 -12.62
C LYS A 87 3.27 -11.72 -11.15
N THR A 88 4.42 -11.17 -10.73
CA THR A 88 4.63 -10.66 -9.38
C THR A 88 3.74 -9.46 -9.10
N GLY A 89 3.67 -8.50 -10.04
CA GLY A 89 2.75 -7.38 -10.00
C GLY A 89 1.30 -7.82 -9.81
N LEU A 90 0.80 -8.71 -10.66
CA LEU A 90 -0.58 -9.19 -10.57
C LEU A 90 -0.87 -9.88 -9.23
N LYS A 91 0.05 -10.72 -8.72
CA LYS A 91 -0.11 -11.39 -7.41
C LYS A 91 -0.18 -10.39 -6.27
N VAL A 92 0.75 -9.43 -6.23
CA VAL A 92 0.75 -8.35 -5.23
C VAL A 92 -0.51 -7.50 -5.35
N GLY A 93 -0.93 -7.19 -6.58
CA GLY A 93 -2.17 -6.46 -6.87
C GLY A 93 -3.41 -7.15 -6.32
N ILE A 94 -3.59 -8.44 -6.60
CA ILE A 94 -4.76 -9.19 -6.14
C ILE A 94 -4.78 -9.33 -4.61
N ILE A 95 -3.65 -9.74 -4.02
CA ILE A 95 -3.56 -9.96 -2.56
C ILE A 95 -3.68 -8.61 -1.84
N GLY A 96 -2.99 -7.58 -2.34
CA GLY A 96 -2.99 -6.24 -1.77
C GLY A 96 -4.37 -5.60 -1.87
N ALA A 97 -5.03 -5.72 -3.02
CA ALA A 97 -6.39 -5.24 -3.20
C ALA A 97 -7.36 -5.91 -2.24
N GLY A 98 -7.32 -7.24 -2.13
CA GLY A 98 -8.19 -7.96 -1.20
C GLY A 98 -8.04 -7.46 0.24
N ILE A 99 -6.81 -7.34 0.73
CA ILE A 99 -6.55 -6.88 2.10
C ILE A 99 -6.93 -5.41 2.28
N SER A 100 -6.45 -4.53 1.41
CA SER A 100 -6.68 -3.09 1.52
C SER A 100 -8.15 -2.73 1.39
N SER A 101 -8.84 -3.28 0.38
CA SER A 101 -10.26 -3.03 0.14
C SER A 101 -11.12 -3.60 1.24
N PHE A 102 -10.78 -4.74 1.83
CA PHE A 102 -11.50 -5.26 2.99
C PHE A 102 -11.36 -4.34 4.21
N LEU A 103 -10.14 -3.95 4.55
CA LEU A 103 -9.87 -3.10 5.71
C LEU A 103 -10.55 -1.72 5.60
N ILE A 104 -10.41 -1.05 4.45
CA ILE A 104 -11.04 0.25 4.24
C ILE A 104 -12.57 0.15 4.20
N SER A 105 -13.12 -0.96 3.67
CA SER A 105 -14.57 -1.16 3.61
C SER A 105 -15.17 -1.41 4.99
N ILE A 106 -14.51 -2.20 5.83
CA ILE A 106 -14.91 -2.38 7.23
C ILE A 106 -14.86 -1.05 7.97
N TYR A 107 -13.79 -0.27 7.77
CA TYR A 107 -13.65 1.04 8.39
C TYR A 107 -14.82 1.96 8.00
N GLN A 108 -15.06 2.15 6.70
CA GLN A 108 -16.16 3.00 6.22
C GLN A 108 -17.53 2.50 6.67
N TRP A 109 -17.75 1.18 6.65
CA TRP A 109 -18.98 0.57 7.09
C TRP A 109 -19.24 0.75 8.60
N PHE A 110 -18.20 0.65 9.43
CA PHE A 110 -18.29 0.89 10.86
C PHE A 110 -18.68 2.34 11.16
N PHE A 111 -18.04 3.31 10.51
CA PHE A 111 -18.40 4.74 10.65
C PHE A 111 -19.81 5.02 10.14
N TYR A 112 -20.19 4.44 9.00
CA TYR A 112 -21.55 4.56 8.48
C TYR A 112 -22.59 4.03 9.47
N THR A 113 -22.31 2.88 10.10
CA THR A 113 -23.20 2.25 11.08
C THR A 113 -23.38 3.10 12.33
N ILE A 114 -22.33 3.77 12.81
CA ILE A 114 -22.39 4.67 13.96
C ILE A 114 -23.24 5.91 13.66
N LEU A 115 -23.09 6.50 12.47
CA LEU A 115 -23.72 7.77 12.12
C LEU A 115 -25.15 7.62 11.58
N ASN A 116 -25.44 6.48 10.95
CA ASN A 116 -26.70 6.22 10.28
C ASN A 116 -27.38 5.00 10.91
N SER A 117 -27.17 3.82 10.32
CA SER A 117 -27.79 2.56 10.73
C SER A 117 -26.99 1.39 10.18
N PHE A 118 -27.16 0.21 10.77
CA PHE A 118 -26.52 -1.02 10.29
C PHE A 118 -27.08 -1.43 8.92
N ASP A 119 -26.22 -1.44 7.89
CA ASP A 119 -26.57 -1.92 6.55
C ASP A 119 -25.37 -2.67 5.93
N ILE A 120 -25.51 -3.98 5.74
CA ILE A 120 -24.46 -4.83 5.18
C ILE A 120 -24.23 -4.60 3.68
N ILE A 121 -25.21 -4.05 2.96
CA ILE A 121 -25.09 -3.76 1.53
C ILE A 121 -24.02 -2.69 1.31
N ILE A 122 -23.93 -1.71 2.22
CA ILE A 122 -22.91 -0.65 2.19
C ILE A 122 -21.49 -1.22 2.28
N LEU A 123 -21.28 -2.31 3.04
CA LEU A 123 -19.98 -2.99 3.09
C LEU A 123 -19.59 -3.54 1.71
N GLY A 124 -20.53 -4.19 1.02
CA GLY A 124 -20.32 -4.74 -0.32
C GLY A 124 -20.05 -3.65 -1.37
N ILE A 125 -20.79 -2.55 -1.31
CA ILE A 125 -20.60 -1.39 -2.20
C ILE A 125 -19.21 -0.78 -1.99
N ASN A 126 -18.82 -0.55 -0.73
CA ASN A 126 -17.49 -0.04 -0.40
C ASN A 126 -16.39 -0.96 -0.92
N PHE A 127 -16.53 -2.27 -0.72
CA PHE A 127 -15.55 -3.25 -1.18
C PHE A 127 -15.39 -3.20 -2.71
N ALA A 128 -16.50 -3.21 -3.44
CA ALA A 128 -16.48 -3.10 -4.90
C ALA A 128 -15.90 -1.76 -5.38
N TYR A 129 -16.17 -0.67 -4.66
CA TYR A 129 -15.67 0.67 -5.00
C TYR A 129 -14.15 0.80 -4.83
N PHE A 130 -13.59 0.30 -3.73
CA PHE A 130 -12.16 0.45 -3.44
C PHE A 130 -11.28 -0.60 -4.12
N THR A 131 -11.83 -1.75 -4.53
CA THR A 131 -11.06 -2.85 -5.14
C THR A 131 -10.31 -2.47 -6.42
N PRO A 132 -10.94 -1.81 -7.43
CA PRO A 132 -10.25 -1.47 -8.67
C PRO A 132 -9.01 -0.60 -8.44
N PHE A 133 -9.14 0.42 -7.57
CA PHE A 133 -8.04 1.32 -7.25
C PHE A 133 -6.90 0.60 -6.52
N ALA A 134 -7.24 -0.20 -5.51
CA ALA A 134 -6.26 -1.01 -4.78
C ALA A 134 -5.52 -2.00 -5.69
N LEU A 135 -6.23 -2.58 -6.66
CA LEU A 135 -5.69 -3.55 -7.62
C LEU A 135 -4.70 -2.88 -8.56
N ILE A 136 -5.04 -1.70 -9.11
CA ILE A 136 -4.14 -0.92 -9.97
C ILE A 136 -2.87 -0.54 -9.19
N LEU A 137 -3.03 0.03 -7.99
CA LEU A 137 -1.90 0.43 -7.15
C LEU A 137 -0.99 -0.74 -6.79
N GLY A 138 -1.56 -1.82 -6.25
CA GLY A 138 -0.80 -3.00 -5.87
C GLY A 138 -0.11 -3.66 -7.06
N SER A 139 -0.73 -3.64 -8.24
CA SER A 139 -0.13 -4.19 -9.47
C SER A 139 1.07 -3.38 -9.94
N ILE A 140 0.96 -2.05 -9.96
CA ILE A 140 2.07 -1.15 -10.33
C ILE A 140 3.24 -1.35 -9.38
N ILE A 141 2.98 -1.34 -8.07
CA ILE A 141 4.01 -1.43 -7.04
C ILE A 141 4.67 -2.80 -7.07
N GLY A 142 3.89 -3.88 -7.15
CA GLY A 142 4.42 -5.24 -7.27
C GLY A 142 5.23 -5.45 -8.54
N TYR A 143 4.87 -4.80 -9.65
CA TYR A 143 5.65 -4.86 -10.88
C TYR A 143 7.01 -4.16 -10.72
N ILE A 144 7.02 -2.94 -10.19
CA ILE A 144 8.26 -2.18 -9.92
C ILE A 144 9.18 -3.00 -9.02
N TYR A 145 8.63 -3.53 -7.93
CA TYR A 145 9.38 -4.33 -6.96
C TYR A 145 9.88 -5.66 -7.53
N GLY A 146 9.06 -6.34 -8.33
CA GLY A 146 9.46 -7.54 -9.05
C GLY A 146 10.59 -7.28 -10.04
N TYR A 147 10.57 -6.12 -10.72
CA TYR A 147 11.62 -5.72 -11.64
C TYR A 147 12.94 -5.42 -10.93
N ILE A 148 12.89 -4.63 -9.84
CA ILE A 148 14.07 -4.30 -9.03
C ILE A 148 14.73 -5.59 -8.51
N LYS A 149 13.95 -6.52 -7.97
CA LYS A 149 14.48 -7.77 -7.43
C LYS A 149 15.12 -8.63 -8.53
N LYS A 150 14.48 -8.76 -9.68
CA LYS A 150 15.04 -9.52 -10.82
C LYS A 150 16.39 -8.94 -11.26
N LYS A 151 16.50 -7.61 -11.36
CA LYS A 151 17.76 -6.95 -11.73
C LYS A 151 18.87 -7.20 -10.70
N GLN A 152 18.54 -7.18 -9.41
CA GLN A 152 19.51 -7.48 -8.35
C GLN A 152 20.02 -8.93 -8.39
N GLU A 153 19.18 -9.88 -8.78
CA GLU A 153 19.57 -11.29 -8.96
C GLU A 153 20.50 -11.45 -10.18
N GLU A 154 20.18 -10.80 -11.31
CA GLU A 154 21.03 -10.80 -12.52
C GLU A 154 22.41 -10.17 -12.28
N ASP A 155 22.47 -9.04 -11.56
CA ASP A 155 23.73 -8.35 -11.24
C ASP A 155 24.60 -9.18 -10.27
N GLY A 156 23.98 -9.90 -9.33
CA GLY A 156 24.68 -10.76 -8.36
C GLY A 156 25.22 -12.06 -8.96
N GLU A 157 24.52 -12.67 -9.92
CA GLU A 157 25.02 -13.84 -10.66
C GLU A 157 26.21 -13.49 -11.55
N GLN A 158 26.23 -12.28 -12.13
CA GLN A 158 27.37 -11.80 -12.93
C GLN A 158 28.64 -11.63 -12.09
N GLU A 159 28.55 -11.03 -10.90
CA GLU A 159 29.71 -10.90 -10.00
C GLU A 159 30.29 -12.27 -9.59
N LEU A 160 29.43 -13.27 -9.29
CA LEU A 160 29.90 -14.60 -8.93
C LEU A 160 30.63 -15.29 -10.10
N SER A 161 30.12 -15.14 -11.33
CA SER A 161 30.76 -15.71 -12.54
C SER A 161 32.12 -15.10 -12.87
N LEU A 162 32.39 -13.87 -12.45
CA LEU A 162 33.67 -13.17 -12.62
C LEU A 162 34.69 -13.55 -11.55
N ILE A 163 34.25 -14.04 -10.39
CA ILE A 163 35.13 -14.53 -9.32
C ILE A 163 35.64 -15.95 -9.62
N ASP A 164 34.86 -16.74 -10.37
CA ASP A 164 35.18 -18.12 -10.75
C ASP A 164 36.04 -18.24 -12.05
N MET A 165 36.40 -17.11 -12.69
CA MET A 165 37.32 -17.05 -13.84
C MET A 165 38.74 -16.67 -13.42
#